data_AF-A0A7Y5SYY6-F1
#
_entry.id   AF-A0A7Y5SYY6-F1
#
_cell.length_a   1.000
_cell.length_b   1.000
_cell.length_c   1.000
_cell.angle_alpha   90.00
_cell.angle_beta   90.00
_cell.angle_gamma   90.00
#
_symmetry.space_group_name_H-M   'P 1'
#
loop_
_entity.id
_entity.type
_entity.pdbx_description
1 polymer ?
#
loop_
_entity_poly.entity_id
_entity_poly.type
_entity_poly.pdbx_seq_one_letter_code
_entity_poly.pdbx_strand_id
1 'polypeptide(L)'
;MNLTVLDIKKKEFRKVMRGFDPADVREFLEEMAAEWDQLNTRNRDLQTRVVELETQVRDFRQVEQVLQQALKKTEETSRQQMELIRQQAEATLRESDLKAARLVDSARNEANEVRQQIVFLEQTRTDLLNRLDGILTTFRKNVDDFRSELRETAPRVPVNPPVQVPAVPDVPAPTVPSAQTPQIPETPPAPRKINLDHLLNTLD
;
A
#
# COMPACT_ATOMS: atom_id res chain seq x y z
N MET A 1 -73.91 -8.45 -30.58
CA MET A 1 -75.09 -8.63 -31.46
C MET A 1 -75.42 -10.11 -31.48
N ASN A 2 -76.68 -10.49 -31.25
CA ASN A 2 -77.08 -11.88 -31.01
C ASN A 2 -77.75 -12.50 -32.24
N LEU A 3 -77.07 -12.46 -33.39
CA LEU A 3 -77.50 -13.23 -34.57
C LEU A 3 -76.44 -14.29 -34.84
N THR A 4 -76.80 -15.54 -34.67
CA THR A 4 -75.91 -16.67 -34.89
C THR A 4 -76.00 -17.16 -36.34
N VAL A 5 -74.97 -17.87 -36.82
CA VAL A 5 -74.95 -18.53 -38.13
C VAL A 5 -76.20 -19.42 -38.31
N LEU A 6 -76.63 -20.06 -37.22
CA LEU A 6 -77.82 -20.89 -37.19
C LEU A 6 -79.12 -20.09 -37.39
N ASP A 7 -79.18 -18.87 -36.83
CA ASP A 7 -80.32 -17.97 -36.96
C ASP A 7 -80.45 -17.41 -38.39
N ILE A 8 -79.31 -17.21 -39.08
CA ILE A 8 -79.28 -16.79 -40.50
C ILE A 8 -79.79 -17.94 -41.38
N LYS A 9 -79.30 -19.17 -41.17
CA LYS A 9 -79.72 -20.35 -41.95
C LYS A 9 -81.18 -20.75 -41.75
N LYS A 10 -81.72 -20.59 -40.54
CA LYS A 10 -83.10 -20.96 -40.19
C LYS A 10 -84.10 -19.81 -40.36
N LYS A 11 -83.69 -18.70 -40.98
CA LYS A 11 -84.58 -17.55 -41.14
C LYS A 11 -85.67 -17.84 -42.17
N GLU A 12 -86.92 -17.89 -41.70
CA GLU A 12 -88.08 -18.04 -42.58
C GLU A 12 -88.63 -16.68 -43.01
N PHE A 13 -88.98 -16.56 -44.29
CA PHE A 13 -89.60 -15.36 -44.88
C PHE A 13 -91.05 -15.65 -45.29
N ARG A 14 -91.91 -14.64 -45.16
CA ARG A 14 -93.32 -14.72 -45.61
C ARG A 14 -93.39 -14.74 -47.14
N LYS A 15 -94.20 -15.64 -47.72
CA LYS A 15 -94.46 -15.68 -49.17
C LYS A 15 -95.44 -14.59 -49.60
N VAL A 16 -95.14 -13.91 -50.70
CA VAL A 16 -95.96 -12.83 -51.27
C VAL A 16 -96.04 -13.04 -52.79
N MET A 17 -97.16 -12.64 -53.43
CA MET A 17 -97.49 -13.00 -54.82
C MET A 17 -96.50 -12.48 -55.90
N ARG A 18 -95.63 -11.50 -55.57
CA ARG A 18 -94.51 -11.00 -56.40
C ARG A 18 -93.24 -10.87 -55.55
N GLY A 19 -92.75 -11.98 -55.00
CA GLY A 19 -91.52 -12.04 -54.20
C GLY A 19 -90.32 -12.62 -54.95
N PHE A 20 -89.15 -12.61 -54.29
CA PHE A 20 -87.94 -13.30 -54.75
C PHE A 20 -88.12 -14.83 -54.74
N ASP A 21 -87.33 -15.53 -55.57
CA ASP A 21 -87.32 -17.00 -55.58
C ASP A 21 -86.82 -17.54 -54.24
N PRO A 22 -87.58 -18.40 -53.54
CA PRO A 22 -87.13 -19.06 -52.33
C PRO A 22 -85.86 -19.93 -52.48
N ALA A 23 -85.49 -20.34 -53.68
CA ALA A 23 -84.25 -21.08 -53.93
C ALA A 23 -83.03 -20.16 -53.86
N ASP A 24 -83.01 -19.08 -54.66
CA ASP A 24 -81.93 -18.08 -54.67
C ASP A 24 -81.71 -17.43 -53.30
N VAL A 25 -82.80 -17.12 -52.58
CA VAL A 25 -82.71 -16.55 -51.23
C VAL A 25 -82.06 -17.53 -50.25
N ARG A 26 -82.28 -18.84 -50.40
CA ARG A 26 -81.64 -19.86 -49.55
C ARG A 26 -80.15 -19.99 -49.84
N GLU A 27 -79.75 -19.96 -51.12
CA GLU A 27 -78.34 -19.98 -51.52
C GLU A 27 -77.60 -18.75 -50.97
N PHE A 28 -78.19 -17.56 -51.09
CA PHE A 28 -77.63 -16.33 -50.53
C PHE A 28 -77.52 -16.36 -49.00
N LEU A 29 -78.53 -16.89 -48.30
CA LEU A 29 -78.46 -17.08 -46.84
C LEU A 29 -77.35 -18.07 -46.43
N GLU A 30 -77.07 -19.08 -47.25
CA GLU A 30 -76.03 -20.07 -47.01
C GLU A 30 -74.62 -19.46 -47.18
N GLU A 31 -74.42 -18.67 -48.24
CA GLU A 31 -73.19 -17.90 -48.46
C GLU A 31 -72.97 -16.85 -47.36
N MET A 32 -74.00 -16.07 -47.02
CA MET A 32 -73.94 -15.08 -45.94
C MET A 32 -73.65 -15.73 -44.58
N ALA A 33 -74.23 -16.89 -44.30
CA ALA A 33 -73.97 -17.65 -43.08
C ALA A 33 -72.50 -18.11 -43.02
N ALA A 34 -71.92 -18.54 -44.15
CA ALA A 34 -70.51 -18.94 -44.23
C ALA A 34 -69.56 -17.75 -44.03
N GLU A 35 -69.81 -16.60 -44.68
CA GLU A 35 -69.01 -15.39 -44.46
C GLU A 35 -69.12 -14.88 -43.02
N TRP A 36 -70.32 -14.94 -42.44
CA TRP A 36 -70.54 -14.54 -41.05
C TRP A 36 -69.76 -15.42 -40.07
N ASP A 37 -69.74 -16.73 -40.29
CA ASP A 37 -68.96 -17.66 -39.46
C ASP A 37 -67.45 -17.39 -39.57
N GLN A 38 -66.97 -17.14 -40.79
CA GLN A 38 -65.57 -16.79 -41.02
C GLN A 38 -65.19 -15.47 -40.34
N LEU A 39 -66.05 -14.45 -40.43
CA LEU A 39 -65.84 -13.16 -39.77
C LEU A 39 -65.84 -13.33 -38.25
N ASN A 40 -66.75 -14.13 -37.70
CA ASN A 40 -66.84 -14.36 -36.27
C ASN A 40 -65.62 -15.13 -35.74
N THR A 41 -65.12 -16.11 -36.50
CA THR A 41 -63.87 -16.83 -36.18
C THR A 41 -62.68 -15.89 -36.18
N ARG A 42 -62.51 -15.08 -37.25
CA ARG A 42 -61.45 -14.06 -37.31
C ARG A 42 -61.54 -13.06 -36.15
N ASN A 43 -62.75 -12.66 -35.76
CA ASN A 43 -62.94 -11.74 -34.64
C ASN A 43 -62.48 -12.38 -33.32
N ARG A 44 -62.83 -13.64 -33.07
CA ARG A 44 -62.33 -14.38 -31.88
C ARG A 44 -60.81 -14.53 -31.89
N ASP A 45 -60.22 -14.85 -33.03
CA ASP A 45 -58.76 -14.97 -33.15
C ASP A 45 -58.07 -13.62 -32.89
N LEU A 46 -58.59 -12.54 -33.47
CA LEU A 46 -58.10 -11.18 -33.24
C LEU A 46 -58.25 -10.76 -31.78
N GLN A 47 -59.39 -11.04 -31.14
CA GLN A 47 -59.59 -10.76 -29.72
C GLN A 47 -58.58 -11.52 -28.85
N THR A 48 -58.36 -12.81 -29.15
CA THR A 48 -57.36 -13.62 -28.44
C THR A 48 -55.96 -13.02 -28.62
N ARG A 49 -55.63 -12.60 -29.84
CA ARG A 49 -54.33 -11.98 -30.13
C ARG A 49 -54.15 -10.63 -29.43
N VAL A 50 -55.20 -9.83 -29.34
CA VAL A 50 -55.19 -8.56 -28.59
C VAL A 50 -54.90 -8.84 -27.12
N VAL A 51 -55.60 -9.78 -26.49
CA VAL A 51 -55.36 -10.14 -25.08
C VAL A 51 -53.94 -10.65 -24.84
N GLU A 52 -53.40 -11.46 -25.75
CA GLU A 52 -52.04 -11.95 -25.68
C GLU A 52 -51.02 -10.80 -25.77
N LEU A 53 -51.18 -9.90 -26.74
CA LEU A 53 -50.31 -8.74 -26.92
C LEU A 53 -50.41 -7.76 -25.75
N GLU A 54 -51.60 -7.51 -25.23
CA GLU A 54 -51.80 -6.67 -24.04
C GLU A 54 -51.10 -7.26 -22.81
N THR A 55 -51.11 -8.59 -22.67
CA THR A 55 -50.40 -9.28 -21.60
C THR A 55 -48.89 -9.13 -21.76
N GLN A 56 -48.35 -9.36 -22.96
CA GLN A 56 -46.93 -9.16 -23.24
C GLN A 56 -46.49 -7.72 -22.97
N VAL A 57 -47.27 -6.72 -23.40
CA VAL A 57 -46.98 -5.31 -23.14
C VAL A 57 -46.96 -5.01 -21.64
N ARG A 58 -47.88 -5.60 -20.87
CA ARG A 58 -47.90 -5.44 -19.41
C ARG A 58 -46.64 -6.03 -18.77
N ASP A 59 -46.24 -7.23 -19.19
CA ASP A 59 -45.05 -7.89 -18.68
C ASP A 59 -43.78 -7.10 -19.02
N PHE A 60 -43.66 -6.60 -20.26
CA PHE A 60 -42.54 -5.74 -20.65
C PHE A 60 -42.47 -4.45 -19.83
N ARG A 61 -43.61 -3.81 -19.56
CA ARG A 61 -43.66 -2.62 -18.69
C ARG A 61 -43.23 -2.94 -17.27
N GLN A 62 -43.59 -4.11 -16.75
CA GLN A 62 -43.16 -4.53 -15.41
C GLN A 62 -41.66 -4.79 -15.37
N VAL A 63 -41.10 -5.43 -16.40
CA VAL A 63 -39.65 -5.63 -16.53
C VAL A 63 -38.91 -4.29 -16.63
N GLU A 64 -39.44 -3.35 -17.42
CA GLU A 64 -38.89 -2.00 -17.55
C GLU A 64 -38.85 -1.27 -16.20
N GLN A 65 -39.94 -1.34 -15.43
CA GLN A 65 -40.00 -0.75 -14.10
C GLN A 65 -38.97 -1.35 -13.15
N VAL A 66 -38.83 -2.67 -13.13
CA VAL A 66 -37.83 -3.36 -12.31
C VAL A 66 -36.42 -2.96 -12.72
N LEU A 67 -36.15 -2.87 -14.03
CA LEU A 67 -34.85 -2.47 -14.56
C LEU A 67 -34.52 -1.02 -14.17
N GLN A 68 -35.47 -0.09 -14.30
CA GLN A 68 -35.30 1.30 -13.90
C GLN A 68 -35.04 1.43 -12.39
N GLN A 69 -35.77 0.67 -11.57
CA GLN A 69 -35.53 0.63 -10.12
C GLN A 69 -34.15 0.06 -9.78
N ALA A 70 -33.73 -1.01 -10.46
CA ALA A 70 -32.42 -1.63 -10.26
C ALA A 70 -31.29 -0.68 -10.66
N LEU A 71 -31.42 0.04 -11.78
CA LEU A 71 -30.46 1.04 -12.22
C LEU A 71 -30.36 2.18 -11.22
N LYS A 72 -31.50 2.75 -10.80
CA LYS A 72 -31.53 3.81 -9.80
C LYS A 72 -30.91 3.37 -8.47
N LYS A 73 -31.24 2.16 -8.00
CA LYS A 73 -30.64 1.58 -6.80
C LYS A 73 -29.13 1.37 -6.94
N THR A 74 -28.68 0.93 -8.11
CA THR A 74 -27.24 0.76 -8.40
C THR A 74 -26.52 2.11 -8.36
N GLU A 75 -27.10 3.15 -8.96
CA GLU A 75 -26.55 4.50 -8.92
C GLU A 75 -26.49 5.06 -7.49
N GLU A 76 -27.58 4.92 -6.72
CA GLU A 76 -27.64 5.37 -5.32
C GLU A 76 -26.61 4.63 -4.47
N THR A 77 -26.51 3.31 -4.60
CA THR A 77 -25.54 2.47 -3.89
C THR A 77 -24.11 2.85 -4.28
N SER A 78 -23.85 3.07 -5.57
CA SER A 78 -22.54 3.50 -6.06
C SER A 78 -22.14 4.86 -5.48
N ARG A 79 -23.07 5.83 -5.44
CA ARG A 79 -22.82 7.14 -4.83
C ARG A 79 -22.53 7.03 -3.33
N GLN A 80 -23.32 6.25 -2.60
CA GLN A 80 -23.09 6.00 -1.16
C GLN A 80 -21.74 5.33 -0.93
N GLN A 81 -21.37 4.34 -1.74
CA GLN A 81 -20.10 3.65 -1.65
C GLN A 81 -18.92 4.58 -1.95
N MET A 82 -19.03 5.45 -2.95
CA MET A 82 -18.00 6.44 -3.27
C MET A 82 -17.80 7.43 -2.12
N GLU A 83 -18.87 7.86 -1.46
CA GLU A 83 -18.79 8.73 -0.29
C GLU A 83 -18.10 8.04 0.89
N LEU A 84 -18.46 6.78 1.17
CA LEU A 84 -17.81 5.98 2.21
C LEU A 84 -16.32 5.77 1.90
N ILE A 85 -15.96 5.47 0.66
CA ILE A 85 -14.56 5.31 0.25
C ILE A 85 -13.78 6.61 0.47
N ARG A 86 -14.38 7.77 0.14
CA ARG A 86 -13.73 9.07 0.39
C ARG A 86 -13.49 9.32 1.87
N GLN A 87 -14.52 9.11 2.71
CA GLN A 87 -14.40 9.29 4.16
C GLN A 87 -13.36 8.32 4.76
N GLN A 88 -13.37 7.06 4.32
CA GLN A 88 -12.40 6.05 4.74
C GLN A 88 -10.98 6.45 4.30
N ALA A 89 -10.80 6.87 3.05
CA ALA A 89 -9.51 7.31 2.53
C ALA A 89 -8.97 8.51 3.30
N GLU A 90 -9.80 9.51 3.60
CA GLU A 90 -9.42 10.64 4.45
C GLU A 90 -9.03 10.20 5.86
N ALA A 91 -9.80 9.29 6.47
CA ALA A 91 -9.49 8.76 7.79
C ALA A 91 -8.15 8.01 7.80
N THR A 92 -7.92 7.14 6.81
CA THR A 92 -6.66 6.41 6.64
C THR A 92 -5.48 7.34 6.41
N LEU A 93 -5.67 8.41 5.62
CA LEU A 93 -4.62 9.40 5.38
C LEU A 93 -4.27 10.16 6.67
N ARG A 94 -5.26 10.65 7.40
CA ARG A 94 -5.05 11.29 8.71
C ARG A 94 -4.38 10.35 9.72
N GLU A 95 -4.78 9.08 9.76
CA GLU A 95 -4.17 8.08 10.64
C GLU A 95 -2.69 7.84 10.27
N SER A 96 -2.40 7.76 8.97
CA SER A 96 -1.05 7.58 8.45
C SER A 96 -0.17 8.79 8.76
N ASP A 97 -0.69 10.00 8.61
CA ASP A 97 0.01 11.24 8.96
C ASP A 97 0.33 11.31 10.45
N LEU A 98 -0.64 10.95 11.32
CA LEU A 98 -0.42 10.88 12.76
C LEU A 98 0.63 9.84 13.14
N LYS A 99 0.62 8.67 12.50
CA LYS A 99 1.62 7.62 12.70
C LYS A 99 3.01 8.09 12.27
N ALA A 100 3.11 8.73 11.10
CA ALA A 100 4.35 9.28 10.59
C ALA A 100 4.91 10.37 11.53
N ALA A 101 4.08 11.30 11.99
CA ALA A 101 4.48 12.34 12.94
C ALA A 101 5.02 11.74 14.24
N ARG A 102 4.29 10.76 14.81
CA ARG A 102 4.75 10.04 16.02
C ARG A 102 6.08 9.33 15.83
N LEU A 103 6.28 8.69 14.67
CA LEU A 103 7.54 8.02 14.36
C LEU A 103 8.70 9.01 14.28
N VAL A 104 8.50 10.15 13.61
CA VAL A 104 9.51 11.21 13.51
C VAL A 104 9.84 11.78 14.89
N ASP A 105 8.84 12.02 15.73
CA ASP A 105 9.06 12.54 17.09
C ASP A 105 9.79 11.51 17.96
N SER A 106 9.44 10.22 17.87
CA SER A 106 10.14 9.15 18.57
C SER A 106 11.62 9.09 18.14
N ALA A 107 11.89 9.10 16.84
CA ALA A 107 13.26 9.07 16.32
C ALA A 107 14.07 10.32 16.73
N ARG A 108 13.43 11.49 16.79
CA ARG A 108 14.07 12.72 17.29
C ARG A 108 14.42 12.62 18.77
N ASN A 109 13.51 12.08 19.58
CA ASN A 109 13.75 11.89 21.00
C ASN A 109 14.91 10.91 21.25
N GLU A 110 14.92 9.78 20.55
CA GLU A 110 16.02 8.81 20.61
C GLU A 110 17.35 9.42 20.17
N ALA A 111 17.36 10.17 19.05
CA ALA A 111 18.56 10.86 18.60
C ALA A 111 19.07 11.91 19.62
N ASN A 112 18.17 12.61 20.29
CA ASN A 112 18.53 13.55 21.35
C ASN A 112 19.07 12.84 22.60
N GLU A 113 18.49 11.70 22.97
CA GLU A 113 18.98 10.87 24.07
C GLU A 113 20.41 10.38 23.79
N VAL A 114 20.67 9.82 22.61
CA VAL A 114 22.01 9.38 22.20
C VAL A 114 23.00 10.56 22.22
N ARG A 115 22.61 11.75 21.75
CA ARG A 115 23.47 12.94 21.83
C ARG A 115 23.81 13.31 23.27
N GLN A 116 22.83 13.26 24.18
CA GLN A 116 23.07 13.53 25.60
C GLN A 116 24.03 12.50 26.21
N GLN A 117 23.86 11.21 25.87
CA GLN A 117 24.77 10.15 26.30
C GLN A 117 26.20 10.36 25.79
N ILE A 118 26.36 10.79 24.53
CA ILE A 118 27.68 11.14 23.96
C ILE A 118 28.33 12.27 24.75
N VAL A 119 27.61 13.37 24.98
CA VAL A 119 28.13 14.51 25.75
C VAL A 119 28.52 14.10 27.17
N PHE A 120 27.70 13.28 27.84
CA PHE A 120 28.01 12.74 29.16
C PHE A 120 29.28 11.86 29.15
N LEU A 121 29.44 11.02 28.12
CA LEU A 121 30.61 10.16 27.98
C LEU A 121 31.89 10.97 27.72
N GLU A 122 31.81 12.04 26.92
CA GLU A 122 32.93 12.96 26.68
C GLU A 122 33.35 13.71 27.96
N GLN A 123 32.38 14.16 28.76
CA GLN A 123 32.63 14.76 30.07
C GLN A 123 33.30 13.76 31.01
N THR A 124 32.75 12.55 31.13
CA THR A 124 33.31 11.48 31.95
C THR A 124 34.75 11.12 31.53
N ARG A 125 35.01 11.06 30.22
CA ARG A 125 36.36 10.85 29.68
C ARG A 125 37.31 11.95 30.11
N THR A 126 36.89 13.20 29.98
CA THR A 126 37.70 14.38 30.34
C THR A 126 38.01 14.39 31.84
N ASP A 127 37.00 14.12 32.68
CA ASP A 127 37.14 14.04 34.13
C ASP A 127 38.11 12.92 34.55
N LEU A 128 38.03 11.76 33.88
CA LEU A 128 38.94 10.65 34.13
C LEU A 128 40.39 11.02 33.79
N LEU A 129 40.61 11.65 32.63
CA LEU A 129 41.95 12.09 32.22
C LEU A 129 42.52 13.10 33.20
N ASN A 130 41.74 14.12 33.58
CA ASN A 130 42.15 15.11 34.59
C ASN A 130 42.49 14.46 35.93
N ARG A 131 41.71 13.46 36.36
CA ARG A 131 41.98 12.71 37.60
C ARG A 131 43.28 11.91 37.51
N LEU A 132 43.54 11.25 36.38
CA LEU A 132 44.79 10.52 36.15
C LEU A 132 45.99 11.47 36.13
N ASP A 133 45.89 12.60 35.43
CA ASP A 133 46.93 13.62 35.41
C ASP A 133 47.21 14.17 36.81
N GLY A 134 46.18 14.41 37.62
CA GLY A 134 46.32 14.80 39.01
C GLY A 134 47.06 13.76 39.86
N ILE A 135 46.72 12.48 39.69
CA ILE A 135 47.41 11.36 40.35
C ILE A 135 48.87 11.30 39.93
N LEU A 136 49.17 11.34 38.62
CA LEU A 136 50.54 11.31 38.11
C LEU A 136 51.37 12.51 38.56
N THR A 137 50.77 13.70 38.58
CA THR A 137 51.42 14.92 39.08
C THR A 137 51.74 14.81 40.56
N THR A 138 50.84 14.22 41.35
CA THR A 138 51.06 13.95 42.78
C THR A 138 52.16 12.92 42.98
N PHE A 139 52.15 11.81 42.24
CA PHE A 139 53.21 10.80 42.28
C PHE A 139 54.58 11.38 41.91
N ARG A 140 54.63 12.21 40.85
CA ARG A 140 55.86 12.89 40.44
C ARG A 140 56.40 13.79 41.54
N LYS A 141 55.53 14.60 42.16
CA LYS A 141 55.91 15.44 43.29
C LYS A 141 56.48 14.61 44.45
N ASN A 142 55.81 13.52 44.84
CA ASN A 142 56.28 12.65 45.91
C ASN A 142 57.65 12.01 45.59
N VAL A 143 57.91 11.63 44.34
CA VAL A 143 59.22 11.11 43.90
C VAL A 143 60.30 12.19 43.95
N ASP A 144 59.98 13.41 43.53
CA ASP A 144 60.91 14.54 43.60
C ASP A 144 61.21 14.94 45.05
N ASP A 145 60.20 14.92 45.93
CA ASP A 145 60.34 15.13 47.37
C ASP A 145 61.24 14.02 47.98
N PHE A 146 60.99 12.74 47.69
CA PHE A 146 61.84 11.63 48.16
C PHE A 146 63.29 11.72 47.63
N ARG A 147 63.48 12.14 46.38
CA ARG A 147 64.82 12.42 45.82
C ARG A 147 65.51 13.57 46.56
N SER A 148 64.76 14.59 46.99
CA SER A 148 65.31 15.70 47.76
C SER A 148 65.74 15.28 49.17
N GLU A 149 64.97 14.43 49.84
CA GLU A 149 65.32 13.82 51.13
C GLU A 149 66.58 12.94 51.03
N LEU A 150 66.69 12.12 49.96
CA LEU A 150 67.90 11.36 49.68
C LEU A 150 69.12 12.25 49.41
N ARG A 151 68.91 13.43 48.81
CA ARG A 151 69.98 14.41 48.56
C ARG A 151 70.43 15.12 49.84
N GLU A 152 69.52 15.32 50.79
CA GLU A 152 69.80 15.90 52.10
C GLU A 152 70.53 14.93 53.04
N THR A 153 70.29 13.61 52.86
CA THR A 153 70.91 12.54 53.64
C THR A 153 72.19 11.94 53.02
N ALA A 154 72.55 12.33 51.79
CA ALA A 154 73.78 11.87 51.15
C ALA A 154 75.01 12.62 51.71
N PRO A 155 76.09 11.94 52.14
CA PRO A 155 77.34 12.60 52.45
C PRO A 155 77.90 13.28 51.19
N ARG A 156 78.40 14.52 51.34
CA ARG A 156 79.11 15.24 50.28
C ARG A 156 80.30 14.40 49.82
N VAL A 157 80.18 13.72 48.67
CA VAL A 157 81.36 13.20 47.98
C VAL A 157 82.08 14.41 47.38
N PRO A 158 83.34 14.69 47.76
CA PRO A 158 84.09 15.79 47.20
C PRO A 158 84.33 15.53 45.71
N VAL A 159 83.97 16.52 44.88
CA VAL A 159 84.43 16.63 43.50
C VAL A 159 85.95 16.83 43.56
N ASN A 160 86.72 15.82 43.19
CA ASN A 160 88.15 15.97 42.94
C ASN A 160 88.38 16.33 41.45
N PRO A 161 89.37 17.19 41.13
CA PRO A 161 89.61 17.74 39.78
C PRO A 161 90.11 16.66 38.80
N PRO A 162 90.14 16.94 37.48
CA PRO A 162 90.14 15.90 36.45
C PRO A 162 91.45 15.12 36.43
N VAL A 163 91.34 13.80 36.55
CA VAL A 163 92.43 12.87 36.23
C VAL A 163 92.56 12.82 34.71
N GLN A 164 93.71 13.25 34.18
CA GLN A 164 94.11 12.97 32.81
C GLN A 164 94.19 11.46 32.61
N VAL A 165 93.32 10.93 31.75
CA VAL A 165 93.44 9.55 31.26
C VAL A 165 94.48 9.56 30.15
N PRO A 166 95.54 8.73 30.22
CA PRO A 166 96.52 8.61 29.13
C PRO A 166 95.87 7.98 27.90
N ALA A 167 96.29 8.45 26.72
CA ALA A 167 95.90 7.87 25.44
C ALA A 167 96.47 6.44 25.30
N VAL A 168 95.58 5.48 25.05
CA VAL A 168 95.87 4.06 24.73
C VAL A 168 94.84 3.64 23.65
N PRO A 169 95.23 2.85 22.64
CA PRO A 169 94.95 3.10 21.22
C PRO A 169 93.63 2.51 20.69
N ASP A 170 93.34 2.91 19.45
CA ASP A 170 92.27 2.40 18.57
C ASP A 170 92.01 0.91 18.72
N VAL A 171 90.81 0.59 19.21
CA VAL A 171 90.18 -0.73 19.06
C VAL A 171 88.89 -0.51 18.26
N PRO A 172 88.61 -1.32 17.23
CA PRO A 172 87.61 -0.99 16.21
C PRO A 172 86.20 -0.97 16.78
N ALA A 173 85.41 0.00 16.32
CA ALA A 173 84.01 0.18 16.67
C ALA A 173 83.19 -1.12 16.46
N PRO A 174 82.39 -1.57 17.44
CA PRO A 174 81.38 -2.57 17.19
C PRO A 174 80.24 -1.91 16.38
N THR A 175 80.01 -2.49 15.21
CA THR A 175 78.95 -2.16 14.26
C THR A 175 77.60 -2.21 14.96
N VAL A 176 76.93 -1.06 15.08
CA VAL A 176 75.50 -0.99 15.42
C VAL A 176 74.74 -1.52 14.19
N PRO A 177 73.94 -2.59 14.29
CA PRO A 177 73.02 -2.94 13.22
C PRO A 177 72.00 -1.80 13.12
N SER A 178 71.93 -1.15 11.96
CA SER A 178 70.86 -0.23 11.61
C SER A 178 69.53 -0.92 11.85
N ALA A 179 68.81 -0.51 12.90
CA ALA A 179 67.41 -0.86 13.07
C ALA A 179 66.66 -0.25 11.88
N GLN A 180 66.23 -1.13 10.98
CA GLN A 180 65.39 -0.81 9.85
C GLN A 180 64.11 -0.14 10.36
N THR A 181 63.83 1.06 9.85
CA THR A 181 62.53 1.70 9.93
C THR A 181 61.46 0.71 9.47
N PRO A 182 60.44 0.39 10.27
CA PRO A 182 59.32 -0.40 9.79
C PRO A 182 58.64 0.37 8.66
N GLN A 183 58.67 -0.20 7.45
CA GLN A 183 57.89 0.25 6.32
C GLN A 183 56.40 0.13 6.68
N ILE A 184 55.67 1.23 6.56
CA ILE A 184 54.20 1.25 6.58
C ILE A 184 53.73 0.51 5.32
N PRO A 185 52.96 -0.59 5.42
CA PRO A 185 52.32 -1.16 4.24
C PRO A 185 51.15 -0.25 3.83
N GLU A 186 51.17 0.13 2.57
CA GLU A 186 50.11 0.84 1.87
C GLU A 186 48.73 0.17 2.06
N THR A 187 47.71 1.00 2.17
CA THR A 187 46.29 0.66 1.96
C THR A 187 45.93 1.12 0.53
N PRO A 188 44.97 0.55 -0.24
CA PRO A 188 44.11 -0.65 -0.09
C PRO A 188 44.11 -1.57 -1.35
N PRO A 189 43.26 -2.62 -1.37
CA PRO A 189 42.41 -2.75 -2.56
C PRO A 189 40.91 -2.68 -2.23
N ALA A 190 40.18 -2.09 -3.17
CA ALA A 190 38.76 -1.74 -3.13
C ALA A 190 37.81 -2.90 -2.76
N PRO A 191 36.62 -2.59 -2.20
CA PRO A 191 35.58 -3.59 -1.98
C PRO A 191 35.12 -4.17 -3.33
N ARG A 192 35.09 -5.51 -3.42
CA ARG A 192 34.43 -6.22 -4.52
C ARG A 192 32.98 -5.76 -4.61
N LYS A 193 32.58 -5.25 -5.78
CA LYS A 193 31.17 -5.02 -6.11
C LYS A 193 30.44 -6.36 -5.99
N ILE A 194 29.53 -6.45 -5.02
CA ILE A 194 28.52 -7.50 -5.00
C ILE A 194 27.55 -7.17 -6.15
N ASN A 195 27.54 -8.01 -7.19
CA ASN A 195 26.52 -7.92 -8.23
C ASN A 195 25.18 -8.29 -7.61
N LEU A 196 24.25 -7.32 -7.61
CA LEU A 196 22.90 -7.47 -7.08
C LEU A 196 22.01 -8.42 -7.92
N ASP A 197 22.51 -8.89 -9.06
CA ASP A 197 21.76 -9.79 -9.96
C ASP A 197 21.61 -11.22 -9.40
N HIS A 198 22.41 -11.59 -8.39
CA HIS A 198 22.40 -12.96 -7.86
C HIS A 198 21.44 -13.19 -6.68
N LEU A 199 20.81 -12.13 -6.14
CA LEU A 199 19.84 -12.22 -5.03
C LEU A 199 18.37 -12.13 -5.48
N LEU A 200 18.11 -11.94 -6.77
CA LEU A 200 16.74 -11.88 -7.31
C LEU A 200 16.23 -13.21 -7.89
N ASN A 201 17.05 -14.27 -7.94
CA ASN A 201 16.66 -15.59 -8.46
C ASN A 201 16.54 -16.69 -7.37
N THR A 202 16.34 -16.31 -6.11
CA THR A 202 16.11 -17.27 -5.00
C THR A 202 14.78 -17.08 -4.28
N LEU A 203 13.88 -16.28 -4.86
CA LEU A 203 12.49 -16.13 -4.43
C LEU A 203 11.58 -16.22 -5.66
N ASP A 204 11.49 -17.44 -6.22
CA ASP A 204 10.35 -17.96 -6.98
C ASP A 204 10.14 -19.42 -6.53
#